data_AF-A0A128F4B6-F1
#
_entry.id   AF-A0A128F4B6-F1
#
_cell.length_a   1.000
_cell.length_b   1.000
_cell.length_c   1.000
_cell.angle_alpha   90.00
_cell.angle_beta   90.00
_cell.angle_gamma   90.00
#
_symmetry.space_group_name_H-M   'P 1'
#
loop_
_entity.id
_entity.type
_entity.pdbx_description
1 polymer ?
#
loop_
_entity_poly.entity_id
_entity_poly.type
_entity_poly.pdbx_seq_one_letter_code
_entity_poly.pdbx_strand_id
1 'polypeptide(L)'
;MSAFENATEFFHACESGKGWEACKGFAEPNAGFDSQAFALTDIQTLEDYIHWMHGITNGPMAGSHYELTTSAFDDDKSTAIFFGTFFGIHSGEGGPVAATGKKCASHYVYVMQLSGEGKVTHMTNIWNDGWALKELGWTQ
;
A
#
# COMPACT_ATOMS: atom_id res chain seq x y z
N MET A 1 -1.88 18.88 12.29
CA MET A 1 -0.86 17.84 12.10
C MET A 1 0.11 18.35 11.07
N SER A 2 1.40 18.10 11.24
CA SER A 2 2.38 18.35 10.17
C SER A 2 2.07 17.47 8.97
N ALA A 3 2.55 17.86 7.79
CA ALA A 3 2.41 17.06 6.57
C ALA A 3 2.92 15.62 6.80
N PHE A 4 4.08 15.47 7.46
CA PHE A 4 4.64 14.16 7.73
C PHE A 4 3.83 13.32 8.73
N GLU A 5 3.26 13.94 9.78
CA GLU A 5 2.34 13.26 10.69
C GLU A 5 1.11 12.74 9.93
N ASN A 6 0.51 13.57 9.08
CA ASN A 6 -0.65 13.18 8.28
C ASN A 6 -0.33 12.03 7.30
N ALA A 7 0.82 12.10 6.63
CA ALA A 7 1.30 11.02 5.76
C ALA A 7 1.55 9.72 6.54
N THR A 8 2.07 9.81 7.77
CA THR A 8 2.34 8.66 8.63
C THR A 8 1.04 7.99 9.09
N GLU A 9 0.05 8.77 9.49
CA GLU A 9 -1.28 8.24 9.84
C GLU A 9 -1.97 7.59 8.63
N PHE A 10 -1.89 8.23 7.46
CA PHE A 10 -2.37 7.65 6.20
C PHE A 10 -1.67 6.32 5.89
N PHE A 11 -0.34 6.28 5.95
CA PHE A 11 0.45 5.07 5.71
C PHE A 11 -0.02 3.91 6.59
N HIS A 12 -0.12 4.13 7.91
CA HIS A 12 -0.55 3.09 8.84
C HIS A 12 -2.00 2.65 8.60
N ALA A 13 -2.91 3.56 8.22
CA ALA A 13 -4.29 3.21 7.92
C ALA A 13 -4.43 2.38 6.63
N CYS A 14 -3.74 2.80 5.57
CA CYS A 14 -3.71 2.12 4.27
C CYS A 14 -3.08 0.73 4.39
N GLU A 15 -1.87 0.65 4.95
CA GLU A 15 -1.10 -0.60 4.99
C GLU A 15 -1.72 -1.65 5.92
N SER A 16 -2.37 -1.22 7.01
CA SER A 16 -3.11 -2.13 7.89
C SER A 16 -4.47 -2.55 7.31
N GLY A 17 -4.78 -2.16 6.07
CA GLY A 17 -6.01 -2.56 5.40
C GLY A 17 -7.28 -2.00 6.03
N LYS A 18 -7.26 -0.78 6.61
CA LYS A 18 -8.45 -0.20 7.28
C LYS A 18 -9.54 0.28 6.30
N GLY A 19 -9.24 0.34 5.02
CA GLY A 19 -10.18 0.76 3.97
C GLY A 19 -10.30 2.29 3.80
N TRP A 20 -11.02 2.71 2.75
CA TRP A 20 -11.06 4.11 2.31
C TRP A 20 -11.65 5.06 3.35
N GLU A 21 -12.69 4.65 4.06
CA GLU A 21 -13.33 5.48 5.08
C GLU A 21 -12.37 5.92 6.19
N ALA A 22 -11.40 5.07 6.53
CA ALA A 22 -10.36 5.38 7.51
C ALA A 22 -9.23 6.24 6.93
N CYS A 23 -9.08 6.28 5.59
CA CYS A 23 -7.97 6.96 4.91
C CYS A 23 -8.35 8.32 4.31
N LYS A 24 -9.61 8.51 3.90
CA LYS A 24 -10.06 9.66 3.09
C LYS A 24 -9.87 11.02 3.75
N GLY A 25 -9.79 11.07 5.08
CA GLY A 25 -9.51 12.31 5.81
C GLY A 25 -8.08 12.83 5.60
N PHE A 26 -7.15 11.95 5.24
CA PHE A 26 -5.74 12.27 5.06
C PHE A 26 -5.35 12.55 3.61
N ALA A 27 -6.24 12.32 2.65
CA ALA A 27 -6.00 12.44 1.22
C ALA A 27 -6.93 13.47 0.57
N GLU A 28 -6.52 14.03 -0.56
CA GLU A 28 -7.43 14.79 -1.41
C GLU A 28 -8.43 13.86 -2.11
N PRO A 29 -9.68 14.31 -2.38
CA PRO A 29 -10.71 13.45 -2.98
C PRO A 29 -10.34 12.81 -4.33
N ASN A 30 -9.46 13.48 -5.10
CA ASN A 30 -9.00 13.01 -6.41
C ASN A 30 -7.49 12.66 -6.38
N ALA A 31 -6.99 12.20 -5.24
CA ALA A 31 -5.59 11.85 -5.11
C ALA A 31 -5.21 10.75 -6.12
N GLY A 32 -4.12 10.99 -6.86
CA GLY A 32 -3.67 10.06 -7.89
C GLY A 32 -2.89 8.88 -7.30
N PHE A 33 -2.78 7.82 -8.10
CA PHE A 33 -1.95 6.66 -7.79
C PHE A 33 -1.14 6.25 -9.01
N ASP A 34 0.07 5.77 -8.79
CA ASP A 34 0.92 5.17 -9.83
C ASP A 34 1.69 3.96 -9.28
N SER A 35 1.87 2.95 -10.12
CA SER A 35 2.76 1.83 -9.84
C SER A 35 3.17 1.12 -11.13
N GLN A 36 4.39 0.58 -11.13
CA GLN A 36 4.90 -0.26 -12.20
C GLN A 36 4.70 -1.75 -11.93
N ALA A 37 4.12 -2.11 -10.77
CA ALA A 37 3.76 -3.48 -10.45
C ALA A 37 2.63 -3.96 -11.37
N PHE A 38 2.83 -5.12 -12.00
CA PHE A 38 1.85 -5.71 -12.91
C PHE A 38 0.52 -6.03 -12.20
N ALA A 39 0.57 -6.43 -10.93
CA ALA A 39 -0.61 -6.65 -10.10
C ALA A 39 -1.52 -5.41 -9.91
N LEU A 40 -1.01 -4.20 -10.19
CA LEU A 40 -1.69 -2.92 -9.95
C LEU A 40 -1.97 -2.14 -11.25
N THR A 41 -1.80 -2.76 -12.42
CA THR A 41 -1.86 -2.06 -13.73
C THR A 41 -3.20 -1.34 -13.99
N ASP A 42 -4.29 -1.83 -13.43
CA ASP A 42 -5.64 -1.26 -13.61
C ASP A 42 -6.04 -0.23 -12.54
N ILE A 43 -5.15 0.06 -11.58
CA ILE A 43 -5.40 0.99 -10.47
C ILE A 43 -4.87 2.37 -10.83
N GLN A 44 -5.74 3.38 -10.82
CA GLN A 44 -5.39 4.74 -11.26
C GLN A 44 -5.59 5.80 -10.18
N THR A 45 -6.42 5.52 -9.18
CA THR A 45 -6.70 6.45 -8.08
C THR A 45 -6.18 5.90 -6.75
N LEU A 46 -5.90 6.80 -5.81
CA LEU A 46 -5.50 6.40 -4.48
C LEU A 46 -6.61 5.63 -3.76
N GLU A 47 -7.88 5.98 -4.02
CA GLU A 47 -9.03 5.28 -3.49
C GLU A 47 -9.07 3.81 -3.99
N ASP A 48 -8.88 3.59 -5.30
CA ASP A 48 -8.84 2.24 -5.88
C ASP A 48 -7.73 1.39 -5.25
N TYR A 49 -6.56 2.00 -5.02
CA TYR A 49 -5.46 1.32 -4.35
C TYR A 49 -5.80 0.91 -2.91
N ILE A 50 -6.49 1.77 -2.16
CA ILE A 50 -6.87 1.47 -0.78
C ILE A 50 -7.95 0.38 -0.75
N HIS A 51 -8.87 0.37 -1.70
CA HIS A 51 -9.83 -0.73 -1.86
C HIS A 51 -9.12 -2.05 -2.19
N TRP A 52 -8.09 -2.01 -3.06
CA TRP A 52 -7.26 -3.18 -3.37
C TRP A 52 -6.53 -3.70 -2.12
N MET A 53 -5.84 -2.82 -1.37
CA MET A 53 -5.16 -3.17 -0.12
C MET A 53 -6.13 -3.75 0.91
N HIS A 54 -7.31 -3.15 1.06
CA HIS A 54 -8.35 -3.66 1.95
C HIS A 54 -8.82 -5.07 1.53
N GLY A 55 -9.08 -5.29 0.24
CA GLY A 55 -9.49 -6.58 -0.29
C GLY A 55 -8.42 -7.67 -0.08
N ILE A 56 -7.15 -7.35 -0.33
CA ILE A 56 -6.04 -8.28 -0.16
C ILE A 56 -5.84 -8.68 1.31
N THR A 57 -5.81 -7.69 2.21
CA THR A 57 -5.54 -7.90 3.65
C THR A 57 -6.71 -8.52 4.42
N ASN A 58 -7.94 -8.45 3.88
CA ASN A 58 -9.13 -9.07 4.48
C ASN A 58 -9.61 -10.32 3.73
N GLY A 59 -9.06 -10.61 2.56
CA GLY A 59 -9.35 -11.78 1.75
C GLY A 59 -8.18 -12.77 1.73
N PRO A 60 -7.43 -12.86 0.61
CA PRO A 60 -6.45 -13.92 0.39
C PRO A 60 -5.31 -13.94 1.41
N MET A 61 -4.97 -12.77 1.98
CA MET A 61 -3.91 -12.59 2.97
C MET A 61 -4.44 -12.07 4.30
N ALA A 62 -5.62 -12.54 4.71
CA ALA A 62 -6.16 -12.30 6.06
C ALA A 62 -5.12 -12.63 7.15
N GLY A 63 -4.85 -11.67 8.04
CA GLY A 63 -3.82 -11.77 9.08
C GLY A 63 -2.41 -11.37 8.64
N SER A 64 -2.29 -10.76 7.46
CA SER A 64 -1.07 -10.06 7.03
C SER A 64 -0.70 -8.91 7.96
N HIS A 65 0.58 -8.54 7.92
CA HIS A 65 1.13 -7.40 8.66
C HIS A 65 2.30 -6.81 7.88
N TYR A 66 2.83 -5.69 8.36
CA TYR A 66 4.02 -5.06 7.80
C TYR A 66 5.01 -4.66 8.89
N GLU A 67 6.26 -4.51 8.50
CA GLU A 67 7.29 -3.84 9.28
C GLU A 67 7.77 -2.59 8.53
N LEU A 68 7.61 -1.42 9.14
CA LEU A 68 8.17 -0.18 8.62
C LEU A 68 9.66 -0.14 8.94
N THR A 69 10.51 -0.16 7.92
CA THR A 69 11.98 -0.13 8.09
C THR A 69 12.47 1.29 8.34
N THR A 70 12.02 2.25 7.53
CA THR A 70 12.34 3.67 7.72
C THR A 70 11.29 4.54 7.06
N SER A 71 11.15 5.76 7.56
CA SER A 71 10.39 6.83 6.92
C SER A 71 11.19 8.13 6.91
N ALA A 72 10.91 8.97 5.93
CA ALA A 72 11.53 10.28 5.79
C ALA A 72 10.55 11.28 5.16
N PHE A 73 10.79 12.55 5.39
CA PHE A 73 10.07 13.65 4.76
C PHE A 73 11.06 14.61 4.10
N ASP A 74 10.78 14.99 2.87
CA ASP A 74 11.48 16.02 2.13
C ASP A 74 10.61 17.29 2.15
N ASP A 75 11.03 18.27 2.96
CA ASP A 75 10.33 19.55 3.13
C ASP A 75 10.33 20.38 1.84
N ASP A 76 11.40 20.34 1.04
CA ASP A 76 11.52 21.11 -0.21
C ASP A 76 10.57 20.59 -1.29
N LYS A 77 10.21 19.30 -1.21
CA LYS A 77 9.31 18.62 -2.16
C LYS A 77 7.95 18.30 -1.60
N SER A 78 7.69 18.59 -0.32
CA SER A 78 6.50 18.14 0.40
C SER A 78 6.20 16.66 0.18
N THR A 79 7.23 15.81 0.28
CA THR A 79 7.16 14.39 -0.08
C THR A 79 7.52 13.50 1.10
N ALA A 80 6.64 12.57 1.45
CA ALA A 80 6.90 11.53 2.44
C ALA A 80 7.32 10.23 1.76
N ILE A 81 8.31 9.54 2.33
CA ILE A 81 8.81 8.25 1.84
C ILE A 81 8.70 7.24 2.97
N PHE A 82 8.11 6.08 2.70
CA PHE A 82 7.98 4.96 3.63
C PHE A 82 8.54 3.70 2.98
N PHE A 83 9.58 3.13 3.56
CA PHE A 83 10.15 1.84 3.13
C PHE A 83 9.77 0.76 4.14
N GLY A 84 9.09 -0.28 3.68
CA GLY A 84 8.59 -1.35 4.53
C GLY A 84 8.70 -2.74 3.88
N THR A 85 8.41 -3.75 4.71
CA THR A 85 8.27 -5.13 4.29
C THR A 85 6.86 -5.60 4.62
N PHE A 86 6.13 -6.08 3.62
CA PHE A 86 4.82 -6.71 3.80
C PHE A 86 4.99 -8.21 4.01
N PHE A 87 4.30 -8.75 4.99
CA PHE A 87 4.28 -10.17 5.33
C PHE A 87 2.88 -10.73 5.18
N GLY A 88 2.75 -11.74 4.33
CA GLY A 88 1.47 -12.38 4.04
C GLY A 88 1.56 -13.90 4.06
N ILE A 89 0.42 -14.55 4.35
CA ILE A 89 0.20 -15.98 4.11
C ILE A 89 -1.03 -16.10 3.22
N HIS A 90 -0.91 -16.82 2.11
CA HIS A 90 -2.06 -17.09 1.24
C HIS A 90 -2.92 -18.22 1.84
N SER A 91 -3.73 -17.87 2.83
CA SER A 91 -4.63 -18.79 3.55
C SER A 91 -6.11 -18.51 3.33
N GLY A 92 -6.46 -17.35 2.78
CA GLY A 92 -7.84 -16.95 2.53
C GLY A 92 -8.30 -17.21 1.09
N GLU A 93 -9.59 -16.98 0.85
CA GLU A 93 -10.19 -16.99 -0.49
C GLU A 93 -9.98 -15.64 -1.22
N GLY A 94 -10.27 -15.60 -2.53
CA GLY A 94 -10.19 -14.38 -3.34
C GLY A 94 -8.84 -14.18 -4.06
N GLY A 95 -7.90 -15.10 -3.91
CA GLY A 95 -6.69 -15.16 -4.72
C GLY A 95 -6.94 -15.73 -6.14
N PRO A 96 -5.97 -15.63 -7.06
CA PRO A 96 -6.10 -16.14 -8.43
C PRO A 96 -6.12 -17.69 -8.50
N VAL A 97 -5.75 -18.35 -7.41
CA VAL A 97 -5.76 -19.81 -7.22
C VAL A 97 -6.24 -20.12 -5.81
N ALA A 98 -6.57 -21.38 -5.53
CA ALA A 98 -6.90 -21.82 -4.17
C ALA A 98 -5.75 -21.53 -3.18
N ALA A 99 -6.09 -21.33 -1.91
CA ALA A 99 -5.14 -21.02 -0.83
C ALA A 99 -3.92 -21.96 -0.87
N THR A 100 -2.74 -21.39 -1.11
CA THR A 100 -1.49 -22.14 -1.31
C THR A 100 -0.78 -22.46 0.00
N GLY A 101 -1.15 -21.77 1.09
CA GLY A 101 -0.48 -21.85 2.40
C GLY A 101 0.94 -21.27 2.40
N LYS A 102 1.41 -20.72 1.28
CA LYS A 102 2.74 -20.12 1.17
C LYS A 102 2.80 -18.75 1.83
N LYS A 103 4.00 -18.39 2.28
CA LYS A 103 4.32 -17.12 2.90
C LYS A 103 5.10 -16.24 1.94
N CYS A 104 4.94 -14.93 2.09
CA CYS A 104 5.66 -13.92 1.34
C CYS A 104 6.21 -12.87 2.31
N ALA A 105 7.42 -12.40 2.01
CA ALA A 105 8.03 -11.22 2.62
C ALA A 105 8.51 -10.31 1.48
N SER A 106 7.79 -9.22 1.24
CA SER A 106 8.04 -8.35 0.10
C SER A 106 8.34 -6.93 0.52
N HIS A 107 9.48 -6.44 0.06
CA HIS A 107 9.86 -5.03 0.19
C HIS A 107 8.99 -4.14 -0.71
N TYR A 108 8.69 -2.94 -0.24
CA TYR A 108 8.01 -1.90 -1.01
C TYR A 108 8.36 -0.51 -0.49
N VAL A 109 8.21 0.50 -1.35
CA VAL A 109 8.33 1.91 -0.98
C VAL A 109 7.05 2.64 -1.40
N TYR A 110 6.48 3.43 -0.49
CA TYR A 110 5.51 4.47 -0.84
C TYR A 110 6.20 5.82 -0.89
N VAL A 111 5.99 6.53 -2.00
CA VAL A 111 6.38 7.93 -2.17
C VAL A 111 5.09 8.73 -2.28
N MET A 112 4.81 9.58 -1.29
CA MET A 112 3.57 10.36 -1.23
C MET A 112 3.87 11.83 -1.38
N GLN A 113 3.24 12.50 -2.35
CA GLN A 113 3.24 13.96 -2.44
C GLN A 113 2.09 14.54 -1.61
N LEU A 114 2.35 15.65 -0.92
CA LEU A 114 1.39 16.31 -0.04
C LEU A 114 1.02 17.71 -0.52
N SER A 115 -0.24 18.10 -0.31
CA SER A 115 -0.73 19.46 -0.53
C SER A 115 -0.19 20.42 0.53
N GLY A 116 -0.40 21.73 0.33
CA GLY A 116 -0.09 22.74 1.34
C GLY A 116 -0.87 22.58 2.65
N GLU A 117 -1.98 21.83 2.63
CA GLU A 117 -2.76 21.45 3.82
C GLU A 117 -2.24 20.16 4.48
N GLY A 118 -1.20 19.54 3.91
CA GLY A 118 -0.61 18.31 4.39
C GLY A 118 -1.36 17.04 3.97
N LYS A 119 -2.31 17.10 3.03
CA LYS A 119 -3.04 15.93 2.54
C LYS A 119 -2.33 15.24 1.38
N VAL A 120 -2.45 13.91 1.29
CA VAL A 120 -1.91 13.14 0.16
C VAL A 120 -2.61 13.54 -1.14
N THR A 121 -1.84 14.04 -2.11
CA THR A 121 -2.34 14.41 -3.45
C THR A 121 -2.01 13.34 -4.49
N HIS A 122 -0.95 12.58 -4.26
CA HIS A 122 -0.53 11.50 -5.14
C HIS A 122 0.33 10.50 -4.36
N MET A 123 0.26 9.23 -4.72
CA MET A 123 1.14 8.19 -4.19
C MET A 123 1.69 7.33 -5.32
N THR A 124 3.01 7.17 -5.35
CA THR A 124 3.69 6.17 -6.16
C THR A 124 4.07 4.98 -5.29
N ASN A 125 3.59 3.79 -5.67
CA ASN A 125 4.00 2.52 -5.08
C ASN A 125 5.14 1.90 -5.91
N ILE A 126 6.28 1.68 -5.27
CA ILE A 126 7.43 0.97 -5.83
C ILE A 126 7.50 -0.40 -5.16
N TRP A 127 7.07 -1.43 -5.88
CA TRP A 127 6.97 -2.78 -5.37
C TRP A 127 7.39 -3.80 -6.43
N ASN A 128 8.14 -4.81 -6.01
CA ASN A 128 8.46 -5.96 -6.84
C ASN A 128 7.37 -7.03 -6.65
N ASP A 129 6.26 -6.87 -7.37
CA ASP A 129 5.16 -7.83 -7.34
C ASP A 129 5.57 -9.19 -7.91
N GLY A 130 6.43 -9.22 -8.94
CA GLY A 130 6.97 -10.47 -9.47
C GLY A 130 7.63 -11.36 -8.40
N TRP A 131 8.35 -10.76 -7.44
CA TRP A 131 8.88 -11.47 -6.27
C TRP A 131 7.74 -11.98 -5.38
N ALA A 132 6.85 -11.09 -4.95
CA ALA A 132 5.80 -11.41 -3.99
C ALA A 132 4.84 -12.50 -4.50
N LEU A 133 4.40 -12.37 -5.77
CA LEU A 133 3.48 -13.31 -6.40
C LEU A 133 4.11 -14.71 -6.56
N LYS A 134 5.42 -14.78 -6.81
CA LYS A 134 6.16 -16.05 -6.86
C LYS A 134 6.24 -16.71 -5.49
N GLU A 135 6.51 -15.94 -4.43
CA GLU A 135 6.52 -16.45 -3.05
C GLU A 135 5.14 -16.98 -2.64
N LEU A 136 4.07 -16.27 -3.01
CA LEU A 136 2.68 -16.69 -2.78
C LEU A 136 2.26 -17.89 -3.64
N GLY A 137 3.03 -18.22 -4.69
CA GLY A 137 2.72 -19.30 -5.64
C GLY A 137 1.60 -18.96 -6.61
N TRP A 138 1.41 -17.67 -6.92
CA TRP A 138 0.42 -17.18 -7.88
C TRP A 138 0.97 -17.11 -9.31
N THR A 139 2.29 -17.03 -9.44
CA THR A 139 3.02 -17.08 -10.70
C THR A 139 4.15 -18.11 -10.62
N GLN A 140 4.56 -18.65 -11.77
CA GLN A 140 5.66 -19.62 -11.89
C GLN A 140 6.96 -18.94 -12.31
#